data_AF-A0A844IL20-F1
#
_entry.id   AF-A0A844IL20-F1
#
_cell.length_a   1.000
_cell.length_b   1.000
_cell.length_c   1.000
_cell.angle_alpha   90.00
_cell.angle_beta   90.00
_cell.angle_gamma   90.00
#
_symmetry.space_group_name_H-M   'P 1'
#
loop_
_entity.id
_entity.type
_entity.pdbx_description
1 polymer ?
#
loop_
_entity_poly.entity_id
_entity_poly.type
_entity_poly.pdbx_seq_one_letter_code
_entity_poly.pdbx_strand_id
1 'polypeptide(L)' 'MKLALVAATIFTLTLGFYTPKVTAAPIKTPKTFTEWCQQKASLPQETRRTVEALLNVAETQNCSQANQTLTKLTSLDLG' A
#
# COMPACT_ATOMS: atom_id res chain seq x y z
N MET A 1 16.32 62.37 -17.04
CA MET A 1 16.40 62.34 -15.56
C MET A 1 16.45 60.89 -15.14
N LYS A 2 17.44 60.53 -14.31
CA LYS A 2 17.59 59.20 -13.67
C LYS A 2 16.76 59.14 -12.38
N LEU A 3 16.55 57.91 -11.90
CA LEU A 3 16.13 57.46 -10.55
C LEU A 3 14.61 57.44 -10.34
N ALA A 4 13.95 56.28 -10.50
CA ALA A 4 13.85 55.16 -9.54
C ALA A 4 13.09 55.55 -8.26
N LEU A 5 11.92 54.96 -8.01
CA LEU A 5 11.46 54.73 -6.62
C LEU A 5 10.36 53.64 -6.56
N VAL A 6 10.83 52.44 -6.19
CA VAL A 6 10.29 51.48 -5.22
C VAL A 6 8.89 50.89 -5.43
N ALA A 7 8.93 49.62 -5.84
CA ALA A 7 7.87 48.62 -5.71
C ALA A 7 7.52 48.34 -4.23
N ALA A 8 6.24 48.13 -3.95
CA ALA A 8 5.78 47.42 -2.76
C ALA A 8 4.51 46.63 -3.09
N THR A 9 4.64 45.60 -3.92
CA THR A 9 3.61 44.56 -4.02
C THR A 9 3.69 43.72 -2.75
N ILE A 10 2.78 43.98 -1.81
CA ILE A 10 2.60 43.17 -0.62
C ILE A 10 1.95 41.85 -1.07
N PHE A 11 2.78 40.88 -1.48
CA PHE A 11 2.34 39.52 -1.67
C PHE A 11 2.36 38.85 -0.30
N THR A 12 1.25 38.96 0.44
CA THR A 12 1.04 38.22 1.67
C THR A 12 1.01 36.73 1.33
N LEU A 13 2.15 36.05 1.52
CA LEU A 13 2.20 34.59 1.56
C LEU A 13 1.40 34.12 2.78
N THR A 14 0.10 33.89 2.58
CA THR A 14 -0.69 33.02 3.45
C THR A 14 -0.24 31.59 3.18
N LEU A 15 0.89 31.21 3.80
CA LEU A 15 1.22 29.81 4.04
C LEU A 15 0.22 29.28 5.06
N GLY A 16 -1.03 29.09 4.62
CA GLY A 16 -2.01 28.30 5.35
C GLY A 16 -1.39 26.92 5.49
N PHE A 17 -1.16 26.50 6.73
CA PHE A 17 -0.70 25.16 7.07
C PHE A 17 -1.73 24.17 6.53
N TYR A 18 -1.49 23.68 5.31
CA TYR A 18 -2.27 22.62 4.71
C TYR A 18 -1.82 21.35 5.41
N THR A 19 -2.39 21.08 6.58
CA THR A 19 -2.23 19.78 7.22
C THR A 19 -2.93 18.79 6.30
N PRO A 20 -2.20 17.83 5.67
CA PRO A 20 -2.86 16.76 4.98
C PRO A 20 -3.70 16.02 6.02
N LYS A 21 -5.02 16.15 5.89
CA LYS A 21 -5.98 15.34 6.63
C LYS A 21 -5.71 13.90 6.23
N VAL A 22 -4.98 13.17 7.10
CA VAL A 22 -4.77 11.74 6.97
C VAL A 22 -6.10 11.09 7.31
N THR A 23 -6.97 10.99 6.30
CA THR A 23 -8.16 10.16 6.40
C THR A 23 -7.66 8.72 6.39
N ALA A 24 -7.57 8.11 7.56
CA ALA A 24 -7.37 6.67 7.66
C ALA A 24 -8.49 6.02 6.85
N ALA A 25 -8.13 5.33 5.77
CA ALA A 25 -9.11 4.58 5.00
C ALA A 25 -9.84 3.63 5.97
N PRO A 26 -11.17 3.50 5.86
CA PRO A 26 -11.92 2.60 6.73
C PRO A 26 -11.23 1.25 6.76
N ILE A 27 -11.03 0.69 7.96
CA ILE A 27 -10.41 -0.62 8.18
C ILE A 27 -11.20 -1.60 7.32
N LYS A 28 -10.66 -1.91 6.14
CA LYS A 28 -11.28 -2.89 5.24
C LYS A 28 -11.28 -4.19 6.03
N THR A 29 -12.41 -4.89 5.99
CA THR A 29 -12.57 -6.24 6.54
C THR A 29 -11.29 -7.06 6.32
N PRO A 30 -10.82 -7.80 7.33
CA PRO A 30 -9.62 -8.61 7.20
C PRO A 30 -9.71 -9.44 5.92
N LYS A 31 -8.78 -9.22 5.00
CA LYS A 31 -8.71 -9.92 3.72
C LYS A 31 -8.23 -11.34 3.97
N THR A 32 -8.98 -12.32 3.47
CA THR A 32 -8.56 -13.73 3.44
C THR A 32 -7.37 -13.91 2.51
N PHE A 33 -6.58 -14.98 2.71
CA PHE A 33 -5.47 -15.30 1.81
C PHE A 33 -5.94 -15.42 0.35
N THR A 34 -7.09 -16.06 0.11
CA THR A 34 -7.66 -16.22 -1.24
C THR A 34 -7.86 -14.85 -1.91
N GLU A 35 -8.36 -13.85 -1.19
CA GLU A 35 -8.55 -12.50 -1.73
C GLU A 35 -7.23 -11.79 -2.02
N TRP A 36 -6.23 -11.92 -1.13
CA TRP A 36 -4.88 -11.41 -1.38
C TRP A 36 -4.26 -12.06 -2.63
N CYS A 37 -4.37 -13.38 -2.75
CA CYS A 37 -3.83 -14.13 -3.87
C CYS A 37 -4.48 -13.77 -5.21
N GLN A 38 -5.81 -13.67 -5.24
CA GLN A 38 -6.54 -13.29 -6.47
C GLN A 38 -6.20 -11.87 -6.92
N GLN A 39 -5.90 -10.97 -5.97
CA GLN A 39 -5.56 -9.56 -6.23
C GLN A 39 -4.05 -9.31 -6.25
N LYS A 40 -3.23 -10.38 -6.27
CA LYS A 40 -1.75 -10.35 -6.12
C LYS A 40 -1.06 -9.27 -6.96
N ALA A 41 -1.50 -9.07 -8.19
CA ALA A 41 -0.91 -8.09 -9.11
C ALA A 41 -1.11 -6.63 -8.68
N SER A 42 -2.16 -6.33 -7.93
CA SER A 42 -2.50 -4.99 -7.43
C SER A 42 -1.89 -4.67 -6.06
N LEU A 43 -1.22 -5.64 -5.44
CA LEU A 43 -0.71 -5.49 -4.08
C LEU A 43 0.59 -4.68 -4.05
N PRO A 44 0.88 -3.99 -2.93
CA PRO A 44 2.20 -3.47 -2.66
C PRO A 44 3.27 -4.57 -2.78
N GLN A 45 4.48 -4.20 -3.19
CA GLN A 45 5.56 -5.13 -3.50
C GLN A 45 5.83 -6.14 -2.37
N GLU A 46 5.92 -5.66 -1.12
CA GLU A 46 6.20 -6.54 0.02
C GLU A 46 5.08 -7.56 0.23
N THR A 47 3.83 -7.13 0.17
CA THR A 47 2.71 -8.07 0.33
C THR A 47 2.61 -9.04 -0.84
N ARG A 48 2.91 -8.59 -2.05
CA ARG A 48 2.97 -9.46 -3.23
C ARG A 48 4.03 -10.54 -3.05
N ARG A 49 5.23 -10.21 -2.55
CA ARG A 49 6.30 -11.18 -2.26
C ARG A 49 5.87 -12.23 -1.25
N THR A 50 5.21 -11.82 -0.16
CA THR A 50 4.69 -12.78 0.83
C THR A 50 3.67 -13.72 0.21
N VAL A 51 2.76 -13.20 -0.62
CA VAL A 51 1.78 -14.05 -1.34
C VAL A 51 2.48 -15.02 -2.30
N GLU A 52 3.54 -14.58 -3.00
CA GLU A 52 4.34 -15.47 -3.86
C GLU A 52 5.06 -16.56 -3.08
N ALA A 53 5.67 -16.23 -1.93
CA ALA A 53 6.30 -17.21 -1.06
C ALA A 53 5.30 -18.24 -0.54
N LEU A 54 4.10 -17.82 -0.12
CA LEU A 54 3.02 -18.71 0.30
C LEU A 54 2.53 -19.63 -0.83
N LEU A 55 2.45 -19.12 -2.07
CA LEU A 55 2.11 -19.95 -3.24
C LEU A 55 3.21 -20.97 -3.56
N ASN A 56 4.48 -20.62 -3.33
CA ASN A 56 5.59 -21.55 -3.49
C ASN A 56 5.56 -22.66 -2.44
N VAL A 57 5.31 -22.33 -1.17
CA VAL A 57 5.12 -23.33 -0.10
C VAL A 57 3.95 -24.26 -0.40
N ALA A 58 2.87 -23.73 -0.97
CA ALA A 58 1.70 -24.54 -1.33
C ALA A 58 1.86 -25.31 -2.66
N GLU A 59 2.99 -25.13 -3.36
CA GLU A 59 3.33 -25.76 -4.65
C GLU A 59 2.23 -25.61 -5.72
N THR A 60 1.48 -24.49 -5.69
CA THR A 60 0.41 -24.24 -6.65
C THR A 60 0.14 -22.75 -6.83
N GLN A 61 -0.23 -22.36 -8.05
CA GLN A 61 -0.68 -20.99 -8.36
C GLN A 61 -2.21 -20.83 -8.20
N ASN A 62 -2.95 -21.92 -7.96
CA ASN A 62 -4.38 -21.85 -7.71
C ASN A 62 -4.64 -21.36 -6.28
N CYS A 63 -5.15 -20.14 -6.13
CA CYS A 63 -5.38 -19.51 -4.82
C CYS A 63 -6.25 -20.34 -3.87
N SER A 64 -7.27 -21.03 -4.37
CA SER A 64 -8.17 -21.84 -3.55
C SER A 64 -7.46 -23.10 -3.03
N GLN A 65 -6.76 -23.79 -3.93
CA GLN A 65 -5.95 -24.97 -3.57
C GLN A 65 -4.80 -24.60 -2.63
N ALA A 66 -4.15 -23.46 -2.86
CA ALA A 66 -3.12 -22.94 -1.97
C ALA A 66 -3.70 -22.67 -0.57
N ASN A 67 -4.86 -22.02 -0.48
CA ASN A 67 -5.54 -21.79 0.80
C ASN A 67 -5.86 -23.11 1.53
N GLN A 68 -6.32 -24.14 0.81
CA GLN A 68 -6.60 -25.45 1.39
C GLN A 68 -5.35 -26.18 1.88
N THR A 69 -4.19 -25.92 1.25
CA THR A 69 -2.91 -26.51 1.65
C THR A 69 -2.34 -25.78 2.85
N LEU A 70 -2.25 -24.45 2.77
CA LEU A 70 -1.69 -23.59 3.81
C LEU A 70 -2.45 -23.68 5.13
N THR A 71 -3.78 -23.82 5.11
CA THR A 71 -4.58 -23.95 6.34
C THR A 71 -4.36 -25.26 7.09
N LYS A 72 -3.71 -26.26 6.48
CA LYS A 72 -3.34 -27.53 7.12
C LYS A 72 -1.94 -27.50 7.74
N LEU A 73 -1.15 -26.47 7.44
CA LEU A 73 0.20 -26.32 7.97
C LEU A 73 0.14 -25.81 9.41
N THR A 74 0.92 -26.43 10.30
CA THR A 74 1.13 -25.97 11.68
C THR A 74 2.42 -25.19 11.86
N SER A 75 3.28 -25.21 10.84
CA SER A 75 4.53 -24.44 10.75
C SER A 75 4.70 -23.94 9.33
N LEU A 76 5.34 -22.78 9.20
CA LEU A 76 5.59 -22.13 7.93
C LEU A 76 7.03 -21.60 7.93
N ASP A 77 7.80 -22.00 6.93
CA ASP A 77 9.12 -21.45 6.64
C ASP A 77 9.06 -20.75 5.28
N LEU A 78 9.43 -19.47 5.25
CA LEU A 78 9.37 -18.63 4.05
C LEU A 78 10.77 -18.25 3.53
N GLY A 79 11.83 -18.74 4.17
CA GLY A 79 13.23 -18.40 3.85
C GLY A 79 13.68 -17.06 4.42
#